data_AF-A0A7C9FZF7-F1
#
_entry.id   AF-A0A7C9FZF7-F1
#
_cell.length_a   1.000
_cell.length_b   1.000
_cell.length_c   1.000
_cell.angle_alpha   90.00
_cell.angle_beta   90.00
_cell.angle_gamma   90.00
#
_symmetry.space_group_name_H-M   'P 1'
#
loop_
_entity.id
_entity.type
_entity.pdbx_description
1 polymer ?
#
loop_
_entity_poly.entity_id
_entity_poly.type
_entity_poly.pdbx_seq_one_letter_code
_entity_poly.pdbx_strand_id
1 'polypeptide(L)'
;MSLNTGDIIEGIYQLEEKVFVGEQGQCSRWLADDITSYRRSEVLIDTIPADYVADLHWKADKLNVRLAGQSADCDCRYIVWDQNPTPTPIVRYEPSHLSNPIRKRLASLIDSLPVGVHETLVAQDFPEYWHDGTNGILIFYRKVVATLPSSQTVREIKEHWKQALFARSMAEPIPEIPPEKAMPSPSNWPIFLSVIGVLLALSVYSLRSQMGPDPVASQSASQLTAFRRAFEQGIVYEKKGAYPEAVESFETAVREAPASETIDARLDSLAQAYATYAQAECTRYHGAGSEQLYFIPNQYYHYAAILSRNHTIHTCE
;
A
#
# COMPACT_ATOMS: atom_id res chain seq x y z
N MET A 1 9.47 -13.92 -5.87
CA MET A 1 9.61 -13.79 -7.34
C MET A 1 10.97 -13.21 -7.68
N SER A 2 11.56 -13.54 -8.84
CA SER A 2 12.71 -12.79 -9.36
C SER A 2 12.21 -11.75 -10.36
N LEU A 3 12.55 -10.48 -10.13
CA LEU A 3 12.40 -9.43 -11.14
C LEU A 3 13.33 -9.71 -12.32
N ASN A 4 12.91 -9.35 -13.52
CA ASN A 4 13.67 -9.44 -14.76
C ASN A 4 13.82 -8.05 -15.42
N THR A 5 14.82 -7.92 -16.30
CA THR A 5 14.96 -6.74 -17.17
C THR A 5 13.67 -6.54 -17.99
N GLY A 6 13.20 -5.30 -18.04
CA GLY A 6 11.97 -4.88 -18.71
C GLY A 6 10.73 -4.88 -17.83
N ASP A 7 10.77 -5.49 -16.63
CA ASP A 7 9.66 -5.40 -15.68
C ASP A 7 9.45 -3.94 -15.25
N ILE A 8 8.19 -3.59 -14.97
CA ILE A 8 7.82 -2.27 -14.50
C ILE A 8 7.41 -2.33 -13.03
N ILE A 9 8.06 -1.53 -12.19
CA ILE A 9 7.65 -1.37 -10.80
C ILE A 9 6.65 -0.21 -10.72
N GLU A 10 5.44 -0.52 -10.24
CA GLU A 10 4.29 0.40 -10.11
C GLU A 10 3.85 1.10 -11.41
N GLY A 11 4.25 0.59 -12.57
CA GLY A 11 3.91 1.21 -13.86
C GLY A 11 4.81 2.39 -14.27
N ILE A 12 5.91 2.68 -13.54
CA ILE A 12 6.69 3.91 -13.75
C ILE A 12 8.23 3.75 -13.77
N TYR A 13 8.77 2.60 -13.38
CA TYR A 13 10.22 2.36 -13.47
C TYR A 13 10.51 1.14 -14.31
N GLN A 14 11.22 1.31 -15.42
CA GLN A 14 11.60 0.21 -16.30
C GLN A 14 12.97 -0.33 -15.87
N LEU A 15 13.01 -1.60 -15.44
CA LEU A 15 14.27 -2.22 -15.03
C LEU A 15 15.17 -2.50 -16.24
N GLU A 16 16.40 -2.01 -16.20
CA GLU A 16 17.38 -2.18 -17.29
C GLU A 16 18.36 -3.30 -16.93
N GLU A 17 19.11 -3.13 -15.85
CA GLU A 17 20.21 -4.03 -15.49
C GLU A 17 20.19 -4.37 -14.00
N LYS A 18 20.43 -5.64 -13.68
CA LYS A 18 20.65 -6.05 -12.29
C LYS A 18 22.09 -5.78 -11.88
N VAL A 19 22.30 -4.73 -11.10
CA VAL A 19 23.63 -4.25 -10.71
C VAL A 19 24.21 -5.05 -9.54
N PHE A 20 23.36 -5.49 -8.61
CA PHE A 20 23.83 -6.20 -7.40
C PHE A 20 22.80 -7.19 -6.86
N VAL A 21 23.32 -8.28 -6.29
CA VAL A 21 22.56 -9.26 -5.50
C VAL A 21 23.25 -9.39 -4.16
N GLY A 22 22.56 -9.00 -3.09
CA GLY A 22 23.05 -9.14 -1.72
C GLY A 22 23.27 -10.59 -1.32
N GLU A 23 24.02 -10.78 -0.24
CA GLU A 23 24.22 -12.11 0.35
C GLU A 23 22.84 -12.74 0.64
N GLN A 24 22.69 -14.01 0.26
CA GLN A 24 21.47 -14.80 0.45
C GLN A 24 20.22 -14.26 -0.27
N GLY A 25 20.36 -13.35 -1.26
CA GLY A 25 19.22 -12.85 -2.05
C GLY A 25 18.28 -11.92 -1.26
N GLN A 26 18.72 -11.39 -0.12
CA GLN A 26 17.91 -10.52 0.75
C GLN A 26 17.76 -9.09 0.22
N CYS A 27 18.56 -8.70 -0.77
CA CYS A 27 18.41 -7.42 -1.45
C CYS A 27 18.87 -7.57 -2.89
N SER A 28 18.15 -7.00 -3.85
CA SER A 28 18.64 -6.86 -5.21
C SER A 28 18.56 -5.42 -5.68
N ARG A 29 19.64 -4.96 -6.32
CA ARG A 29 19.72 -3.62 -6.87
C ARG A 29 19.61 -3.67 -8.38
N TRP A 30 18.81 -2.78 -8.91
CA TRP A 30 18.58 -2.61 -10.33
C TRP A 30 18.94 -1.19 -10.75
N LEU A 31 19.58 -1.07 -11.90
CA LEU A 31 19.55 0.15 -12.69
C LEU A 31 18.21 0.17 -13.42
N ALA A 32 17.51 1.28 -13.34
CA ALA A 32 16.22 1.45 -13.96
C ALA A 32 16.10 2.86 -14.54
N ASP A 33 15.24 2.99 -15.53
CA ASP A 33 14.85 4.28 -16.03
C ASP A 33 13.60 4.78 -15.32
N ASP A 34 13.75 5.96 -14.71
CA ASP A 34 12.64 6.73 -14.20
C ASP A 34 11.96 7.45 -15.37
N ILE A 35 10.80 6.91 -15.73
CA ILE A 35 9.91 7.48 -16.75
C ILE A 35 8.75 8.27 -16.11
N THR A 36 8.83 8.62 -14.81
CA THR A 36 7.85 9.48 -14.13
C THR A 36 7.84 10.90 -14.72
N SER A 37 8.99 11.35 -15.23
CA SER A 37 9.24 12.73 -15.63
C SER A 37 9.64 12.84 -17.11
N TYR A 38 9.48 14.04 -17.67
CA TYR A 38 9.86 14.43 -19.04
C TYR A 38 11.29 14.07 -19.43
N ARG A 39 12.19 14.00 -18.46
CA ARG A 39 13.57 13.60 -18.69
C ARG A 39 13.74 12.20 -18.12
N ARG A 40 13.93 11.24 -19.02
CA ARG A 40 14.46 9.93 -18.66
C ARG A 40 15.69 10.17 -17.80
N SER A 41 15.60 9.72 -16.55
CA SER A 41 16.72 9.78 -15.62
C SER A 41 16.96 8.39 -15.10
N GLU A 42 18.22 7.98 -15.12
CA GLU A 42 18.61 6.73 -14.51
C GLU A 42 18.46 6.83 -12.98
N VAL A 43 17.88 5.80 -12.41
CA VAL A 43 17.72 5.62 -10.97
C VAL A 43 18.25 4.24 -10.59
N LEU A 44 18.58 4.10 -9.31
CA LEU A 44 18.83 2.78 -8.75
C LEU A 44 17.62 2.36 -7.94
N ILE A 45 17.26 1.09 -8.01
CA ILE A 45 16.15 0.52 -7.24
C ILE A 45 16.70 -0.63 -6.40
N ASP A 46 16.71 -0.43 -5.09
CA ASP A 46 16.91 -1.53 -4.15
C ASP A 46 15.57 -2.21 -3.89
N THR A 47 15.54 -3.53 -3.99
CA THR A 47 14.37 -4.37 -3.73
C THR A 47 14.72 -5.36 -2.63
N ILE A 48 13.87 -5.43 -1.62
CA ILE A 48 14.10 -6.23 -0.41
C ILE A 48 12.88 -7.12 -0.21
N PRO A 49 13.03 -8.46 -0.15
CA PRO A 49 11.95 -9.36 0.19
C PRO A 49 11.33 -8.97 1.54
N ALA A 50 10.04 -8.74 1.55
CA ALA A 50 9.30 -8.37 2.74
C ALA A 50 7.83 -8.70 2.52
N ASP A 51 7.18 -9.28 3.54
CA ASP A 51 5.74 -9.52 3.48
C ASP A 51 5.01 -8.22 3.19
N TYR A 52 4.10 -8.25 2.21
CA TYR A 52 3.30 -7.09 1.87
C TYR A 52 2.41 -6.70 3.06
N VAL A 53 2.45 -5.43 3.42
CA VAL A 53 1.54 -4.89 4.43
C VAL A 53 1.05 -3.52 4.02
N ALA A 54 -0.28 -3.41 3.87
CA ALA A 54 -0.97 -2.16 3.55
C ALA A 54 -0.63 -1.03 4.53
N ASP A 55 -0.75 0.22 4.05
CA ASP A 55 -0.59 1.45 4.83
C ASP A 55 0.82 1.69 5.41
N LEU A 56 1.85 1.27 4.68
CA LEU A 56 3.23 1.60 5.01
C LEU A 56 3.58 3.02 4.55
N HIS A 57 4.18 3.79 5.44
CA HIS A 57 4.72 5.11 5.17
C HIS A 57 6.23 5.12 5.38
N TRP A 58 6.90 6.13 4.85
CA TRP A 58 8.34 6.28 4.99
C TRP A 58 8.76 7.72 5.19
N LYS A 59 9.95 7.90 5.77
CA LYS A 59 10.63 9.19 5.85
C LYS A 59 12.15 9.00 5.83
N ALA A 60 12.85 9.82 5.06
CA ALA A 60 14.30 9.88 5.04
C ALA A 60 14.80 11.23 5.59
N ASP A 61 16.04 11.29 6.08
CA ASP A 61 16.64 12.53 6.58
C ASP A 61 17.45 13.29 5.52
N LYS A 62 18.42 12.62 4.89
CA LYS A 62 19.41 13.16 3.94
C LYS A 62 19.79 12.14 2.88
N LEU A 63 18.96 11.14 2.68
CA LEU A 63 19.16 10.18 1.59
C LEU A 63 18.67 10.80 0.29
N ASN A 64 19.35 10.51 -0.82
CA ASN A 64 18.85 10.80 -2.16
C ASN A 64 17.74 9.79 -2.56
N VAL A 65 16.82 9.51 -1.64
CA VAL A 65 15.67 8.65 -1.87
C VAL A 65 14.61 9.51 -2.53
N ARG A 66 14.28 9.15 -3.77
CA ARG A 66 13.14 9.74 -4.49
C ARG A 66 11.84 9.18 -3.97
N LEU A 67 11.81 7.85 -3.83
CA LEU A 67 10.62 7.10 -3.50
C LEU A 67 11.00 5.86 -2.69
N ALA A 68 10.14 5.47 -1.76
CA ALA A 68 10.21 4.17 -1.13
C ALA A 68 8.79 3.63 -0.95
N GLY A 69 8.63 2.32 -0.96
CA GLY A 69 7.31 1.71 -0.88
C GLY A 69 7.35 0.20 -0.76
N GLN A 70 6.20 -0.41 -1.04
CA GLN A 70 6.00 -1.86 -1.06
C GLN A 70 5.19 -2.24 -2.29
N SER A 71 5.58 -3.33 -2.93
CA SER A 71 4.82 -3.96 -4.01
C SER A 71 4.17 -5.23 -3.49
N ALA A 72 2.84 -5.29 -3.59
CA ALA A 72 2.06 -6.49 -3.26
C ALA A 72 2.32 -7.63 -4.24
N ASP A 73 2.52 -7.30 -5.52
CA ASP A 73 2.72 -8.32 -6.56
C ASP A 73 4.11 -8.96 -6.45
N CYS A 74 5.08 -8.22 -5.90
CA CYS A 74 6.46 -8.68 -5.78
C CYS A 74 6.83 -9.20 -4.37
N ASP A 75 5.94 -9.05 -3.37
CA ASP A 75 6.23 -9.29 -1.94
C ASP A 75 7.59 -8.68 -1.53
N CYS A 76 7.77 -7.41 -1.89
CA CYS A 76 9.02 -6.70 -1.62
C CYS A 76 8.80 -5.25 -1.25
N ARG A 77 9.74 -4.71 -0.49
CA ARG A 77 9.98 -3.27 -0.41
C ARG A 77 10.86 -2.85 -1.56
N TYR A 78 10.64 -1.64 -2.03
CA TYR A 78 11.53 -1.01 -2.98
C TYR A 78 11.93 0.39 -2.50
N ILE A 79 13.12 0.81 -2.88
CA ILE A 79 13.64 2.16 -2.63
C ILE A 79 14.31 2.63 -3.90
N VAL A 80 13.87 3.77 -4.40
CA VAL A 80 14.35 4.42 -5.61
C VAL A 80 15.29 5.56 -5.23
N TRP A 81 16.48 5.53 -5.81
CA TRP A 81 17.58 6.44 -5.55
C TRP A 81 17.88 7.30 -6.76
N ASP A 82 18.33 8.54 -6.54
CA ASP A 82 19.15 9.21 -7.54
C ASP A 82 20.44 8.40 -7.78
N GLN A 83 20.82 8.22 -9.05
CA GLN A 83 22.01 7.46 -9.42
C GLN A 83 23.32 8.12 -8.93
N ASN A 84 23.31 9.43 -8.67
CA ASN A 84 24.51 10.21 -8.36
C ASN A 84 24.37 11.08 -7.09
N PRO A 85 25.17 10.84 -6.04
CA PRO A 85 26.12 9.75 -5.86
C PRO A 85 25.45 8.38 -5.75
N THR A 86 26.13 7.34 -6.23
CA THR A 86 25.69 5.93 -6.11
C THR A 86 25.63 5.57 -4.62
N PRO A 87 24.44 5.44 -4.02
CA PRO A 87 24.34 5.11 -2.61
C PRO A 87 24.84 3.69 -2.41
N THR A 88 25.46 3.40 -1.28
CA THR A 88 25.76 2.02 -0.89
C THR A 88 24.45 1.23 -0.69
N PRO A 89 24.45 -0.10 -0.88
CA PRO A 89 23.28 -0.93 -0.60
C PRO A 89 22.75 -0.66 0.79
N ILE A 90 21.44 -0.42 0.89
CA ILE A 90 20.87 -0.19 2.20
C ILE A 90 20.85 -1.46 3.06
N VAL A 91 21.05 -1.25 4.35
CA VAL A 91 21.06 -2.30 5.36
C VAL A 91 20.06 -1.93 6.45
N ARG A 92 19.33 -2.94 6.94
CA ARG A 92 18.43 -2.78 8.08
C ARG A 92 19.24 -2.60 9.35
N TYR A 93 18.92 -1.59 10.16
CA TYR A 93 19.48 -1.44 11.49
C TYR A 93 18.79 -2.37 12.47
N GLU A 94 19.58 -3.16 13.18
CA GLU A 94 19.17 -3.77 14.44
C GLU A 94 19.34 -2.74 15.57
N PRO A 95 18.27 -2.39 16.33
CA PRO A 95 18.34 -1.38 17.38
C PRO A 95 19.45 -1.62 18.42
N SER A 96 19.83 -2.88 18.64
CA SER A 96 20.93 -3.28 19.53
C SER A 96 22.30 -2.79 19.07
N HIS A 97 22.52 -2.63 17.77
CA HIS A 97 23.82 -2.28 17.18
C HIS A 97 23.97 -0.79 16.89
N LEU A 98 22.95 0.01 17.18
CA LEU A 98 22.96 1.44 16.94
C LEU A 98 23.90 2.16 17.90
N SER A 99 24.83 2.96 17.35
CA SER A 99 25.63 3.90 18.12
C SER A 99 24.77 5.05 18.67
N ASN A 100 25.18 5.64 19.79
CA ASN A 100 24.45 6.75 20.42
C ASN A 100 24.19 7.94 19.47
N PRO A 101 25.14 8.37 18.60
CA PRO A 101 24.88 9.39 17.59
C PRO A 101 23.75 9.02 16.62
N ILE A 102 23.69 7.77 16.15
CA ILE A 102 22.65 7.31 15.22
C ILE A 102 21.29 7.27 15.93
N ARG A 103 21.23 6.78 17.18
CA ARG A 103 19.99 6.78 17.99
C ARG A 103 19.42 8.18 18.15
N LYS A 104 20.26 9.18 18.42
CA LYS A 104 19.83 10.59 18.52
C LYS A 104 19.26 11.13 17.22
N ARG A 105 19.87 10.79 16.07
CA ARG A 105 19.35 11.17 14.75
C ARG A 105 18.01 10.51 14.44
N LEU A 106 17.89 9.21 14.73
CA LEU A 106 16.64 8.47 14.61
C LEU A 106 15.52 9.06 15.48
N ALA A 107 15.83 9.40 16.73
CA ALA A 107 14.90 10.07 17.62
C ALA A 107 14.40 11.41 17.05
N SER A 108 15.31 12.22 16.49
CA SER A 108 14.94 13.46 15.80
C SER A 108 14.06 13.21 14.57
N LEU A 109 14.30 12.12 13.84
CA LEU A 109 13.52 11.76 12.67
C LEU A 109 12.10 11.31 13.06
N ILE A 110 11.97 10.53 14.14
CA ILE A 110 10.69 10.15 14.76
C ILE A 110 9.87 11.38 15.16
N ASP A 111 10.52 12.37 15.80
CA ASP A 111 9.85 13.62 16.19
C ASP A 111 9.28 14.35 14.97
N SER A 112 9.99 14.30 13.84
CA SER A 112 9.59 14.95 12.59
C SER A 112 8.58 14.17 11.75
N LEU A 113 8.14 12.97 12.16
CA LEU A 113 7.22 12.15 11.35
C LEU A 113 5.91 12.91 11.05
N PRO A 114 5.48 12.99 9.77
CA PRO A 114 4.23 13.61 9.40
C PRO A 114 3.06 12.72 9.83
N VAL A 115 2.16 13.30 10.62
CA VAL A 115 0.91 12.69 11.06
C VAL A 115 -0.18 13.73 10.84
N GLY A 116 -1.16 13.42 9.99
CA GLY A 116 -2.27 14.29 9.66
C GLY A 116 -3.23 14.50 10.83
N VAL A 117 -4.12 15.49 10.69
CA VAL A 117 -5.07 15.90 11.74
C VAL A 117 -6.03 14.78 12.17
N HIS A 118 -6.31 13.83 11.26
CA HIS A 118 -7.18 12.68 11.49
C HIS A 118 -6.42 11.36 11.50
N GLU A 119 -5.12 11.39 11.76
CA GLU A 119 -4.26 10.22 11.74
C GLU A 119 -3.59 10.01 13.10
N THR A 120 -3.28 8.76 13.44
CA THR A 120 -2.43 8.41 14.58
C THR A 120 -1.40 7.38 14.15
N LEU A 121 -0.29 7.33 14.88
CA LEU A 121 0.70 6.26 14.74
C LEU A 121 0.18 4.97 15.38
N VAL A 122 0.63 3.81 14.90
CA VAL A 122 0.27 2.50 15.47
C VAL A 122 1.23 2.16 16.60
N ALA A 123 0.82 2.37 17.85
CA ALA A 123 1.72 2.31 19.01
C ALA A 123 2.55 1.03 19.13
N GLN A 124 1.96 -0.14 18.84
CA GLN A 124 2.65 -1.43 18.95
C GLN A 124 3.54 -1.77 17.75
N ASP A 125 3.46 -1.01 16.66
CA ASP A 125 4.24 -1.26 15.45
C ASP A 125 5.44 -0.31 15.40
N PHE A 126 6.58 -0.82 15.89
CA PHE A 126 7.80 -0.03 15.94
C PHE A 126 8.33 0.28 14.54
N PRO A 127 8.85 1.50 14.29
CA PRO A 127 9.42 1.83 13.00
C PRO A 127 10.57 0.90 12.63
N GLU A 128 10.69 0.65 11.34
CA GLU A 128 11.83 -0.07 10.77
C GLU A 128 12.88 0.90 10.29
N TYR A 129 14.11 0.68 10.71
CA TYR A 129 15.23 1.59 10.50
C TYR A 129 16.18 1.02 9.45
N TRP A 130 16.58 1.84 8.49
CA TRP A 130 17.46 1.47 7.38
C TRP A 130 18.53 2.55 7.18
N HIS A 131 19.70 2.18 6.68
CA HIS A 131 20.76 3.11 6.32
C HIS A 131 21.47 2.73 5.04
N ASP A 132 21.98 3.74 4.35
CA ASP A 132 22.84 3.53 3.18
C ASP A 132 24.25 3.06 3.58
N GLY A 133 24.74 3.39 4.77
CA GLY A 133 26.12 3.06 5.21
C GLY A 133 27.09 4.23 5.09
N THR A 134 26.67 5.34 4.49
CA THR A 134 27.44 6.59 4.51
C THR A 134 27.06 7.41 5.74
N ASN A 135 25.77 7.67 5.92
CA ASN A 135 25.19 8.37 7.05
C ASN A 135 23.67 8.57 6.88
N GLY A 136 23.08 8.34 5.72
CA GLY A 136 21.66 8.61 5.54
C GLY A 136 20.79 7.55 6.21
N ILE A 137 19.62 7.97 6.70
CA ILE A 137 18.70 7.13 7.46
C ILE A 137 17.31 7.20 6.84
N LEU A 138 16.69 6.02 6.68
CA LEU A 138 15.32 5.84 6.23
C LEU A 138 14.54 5.14 7.34
N ILE A 139 13.31 5.59 7.59
CA ILE A 139 12.37 4.93 8.48
C ILE A 139 11.11 4.56 7.75
N PHE A 140 10.65 3.33 7.93
CA PHE A 140 9.31 2.90 7.57
C PHE A 140 8.45 2.82 8.83
N TYR A 141 7.21 3.28 8.75
CA TYR A 141 6.30 3.35 9.89
C TYR A 141 4.84 3.26 9.42
N ARG A 142 3.93 2.99 10.35
CA ARG A 142 2.48 2.97 10.07
C ARG A 142 1.74 4.08 10.78
N LYS A 143 0.67 4.51 10.12
CA LYS A 143 -0.37 5.35 10.71
C LYS A 143 -1.73 4.85 10.25
N VAL A 144 -2.75 5.17 11.03
CA VAL A 144 -4.15 4.81 10.75
C VAL A 144 -5.03 6.04 10.91
N VAL A 145 -6.15 6.07 10.20
CA VAL A 145 -7.18 7.10 10.40
C VAL A 145 -7.81 6.90 11.78
N ALA A 146 -7.79 7.94 12.59
CA ALA A 146 -8.41 7.96 13.90
C ALA A 146 -9.49 9.06 13.94
N THR A 147 -10.60 8.78 14.62
CA THR A 147 -11.73 9.70 14.70
C THR A 147 -11.40 10.98 15.46
N LEU A 148 -10.54 10.91 16.48
CA LEU A 148 -10.07 12.06 17.28
C LEU A 148 -8.67 11.80 17.87
N PRO A 149 -7.60 11.72 17.06
CA PRO A 149 -6.26 11.57 17.60
C PRO A 149 -5.88 12.85 18.34
N SER A 150 -5.64 12.76 19.64
CA SER A 150 -5.08 13.91 20.36
C SER A 150 -3.62 14.07 19.95
N SER A 151 -3.16 15.30 19.76
CA SER A 151 -1.73 15.59 19.53
C SER A 151 -0.84 15.07 20.67
N GLN A 152 -1.44 14.86 21.86
CA GLN A 152 -0.80 14.24 23.01
C GLN A 152 -0.57 12.73 22.78
N THR A 153 -1.55 12.00 22.27
CA THR A 153 -1.41 10.56 21.94
C THR A 153 -0.28 10.32 20.95
N VAL A 154 -0.22 11.11 19.87
CA VAL A 154 0.86 11.00 18.88
C VAL A 154 2.22 11.28 19.52
N ARG A 155 2.30 12.25 20.43
CA ARG A 155 3.52 12.58 21.18
C ARG A 155 3.93 11.42 22.09
N GLU A 156 3.01 10.84 22.84
CA GLU A 156 3.25 9.70 23.72
C GLU A 156 3.77 8.49 22.95
N ILE A 157 3.21 8.20 21.76
CA ILE A 157 3.68 7.12 20.89
C ILE A 157 5.10 7.39 20.40
N LYS A 158 5.38 8.62 19.94
CA LYS A 158 6.74 9.01 19.52
C LYS A 158 7.75 8.89 20.66
N GLU A 159 7.39 9.32 21.87
CA GLU A 159 8.23 9.14 23.06
C GLU A 159 8.46 7.67 23.39
N HIS A 160 7.43 6.83 23.31
CA HIS A 160 7.55 5.39 23.51
C HIS A 160 8.53 4.75 22.52
N TRP A 161 8.43 5.07 21.23
CA TRP A 161 9.36 4.59 20.22
C TRP A 161 10.79 5.09 20.45
N LYS A 162 10.96 6.36 20.85
CA LYS A 162 12.27 6.90 21.21
C LYS A 162 12.88 6.19 22.41
N GLN A 163 12.11 5.94 23.47
CA GLN A 163 12.60 5.20 24.64
C GLN A 163 13.08 3.80 24.26
N ALA A 164 12.36 3.10 23.37
CA ALA A 164 12.77 1.79 22.88
C ALA A 164 14.13 1.81 22.14
N LEU A 165 14.45 2.90 21.42
CA LEU A 165 15.78 3.06 20.80
C LEU A 165 16.92 3.09 21.83
N PHE A 166 16.67 3.58 23.06
CA PHE A 166 17.69 3.71 24.10
C PHE A 166 17.67 2.57 25.13
N ALA A 167 16.56 1.85 25.26
CA ALA A 167 16.35 0.84 26.30
C ALA A 167 17.37 -0.33 26.28
N ARG A 168 17.93 -0.69 25.12
CA ARG A 168 18.87 -1.83 24.99
C ARG A 168 20.36 -1.52 25.20
N SER A 169 20.73 -0.27 25.51
CA SER A 169 22.14 0.02 25.89
C SER A 169 22.48 -0.44 27.32
N MET A 170 21.48 -0.89 28.09
CA MET A 170 21.59 -1.25 29.50
C MET A 170 21.30 -2.73 29.71
N ALA A 171 21.77 -3.61 28.82
CA ALA A 171 21.83 -5.02 29.18
C ALA A 171 22.81 -5.15 30.35
N GLU A 172 22.27 -5.04 31.57
CA GLU A 172 22.93 -5.52 32.77
C GLU A 172 23.44 -6.94 32.47
N PRO A 173 24.67 -7.27 32.90
CA PRO A 173 25.19 -8.63 32.77
C PRO A 173 24.15 -9.58 33.33
N ILE A 174 23.72 -10.56 32.51
CA ILE A 174 22.69 -11.54 32.85
C ILE A 174 23.01 -12.08 34.25
N PRO A 175 22.23 -11.78 35.30
CA PRO A 175 22.44 -12.40 36.60
C PRO A 175 22.21 -13.90 36.42
N GLU A 176 23.16 -14.72 36.89
CA GLU A 176 23.06 -16.19 36.86
C GLU A 176 21.70 -16.63 37.43
N ILE A 177 20.92 -17.33 36.60
CA ILE A 177 19.56 -17.78 36.93
C ILE A 177 19.66 -18.81 38.07
N PRO A 178 19.07 -18.56 39.26
CA PRO A 178 18.92 -19.58 40.28
C PRO A 178 17.90 -20.64 39.81
N PRO A 179 18.08 -21.93 40.15
CA PRO A 179 17.24 -23.01 39.65
C PRO A 179 15.76 -22.81 39.99
N GLU A 180 14.93 -22.92 38.94
CA GLU A 180 13.50 -22.61 38.90
C GLU A 180 12.66 -23.59 39.75
N LYS A 181 11.86 -23.06 40.68
CA LYS A 181 10.79 -23.82 41.36
C LYS A 181 9.50 -23.73 40.55
N ALA A 182 8.98 -24.90 40.17
CA ALA A 182 7.73 -25.04 39.43
C ALA A 182 6.52 -24.44 40.19
N MET A 183 5.65 -23.73 39.47
CA MET A 183 4.34 -23.28 39.95
C MET A 183 3.21 -23.72 39.01
N PRO A 184 1.96 -23.81 39.53
CA PRO A 184 0.90 -24.65 38.98
C PRO A 184 0.02 -23.97 37.93
N SER A 185 -0.57 -24.84 37.11
CA SER A 185 -1.55 -24.61 36.05
C SER A 185 -2.83 -23.88 36.51
N PRO A 186 -3.30 -22.84 35.81
CA PRO A 186 -4.62 -22.25 36.04
C PRO A 186 -5.73 -22.88 35.19
N SER A 187 -6.86 -23.11 35.85
CA SER A 187 -8.10 -23.70 35.36
C SER A 187 -9.13 -22.69 34.83
N ASN A 188 -9.83 -23.08 33.77
CA ASN A 188 -11.24 -22.86 33.44
C ASN A 188 -11.84 -21.44 33.43
N TRP A 189 -11.99 -20.89 32.22
CA TRP A 189 -13.03 -19.89 31.90
C TRP A 189 -13.48 -20.02 30.43
N PRO A 190 -14.68 -20.59 30.16
CA PRO A 190 -15.57 -19.96 29.19
C PRO A 190 -17.06 -20.27 29.43
N ILE A 191 -17.86 -19.33 29.96
CA ILE A 191 -19.35 -19.45 29.92
C ILE A 191 -20.05 -18.16 29.46
N PHE A 192 -19.40 -17.01 29.38
CA PHE A 192 -20.14 -15.74 29.22
C PHE A 192 -20.43 -15.23 27.78
N LEU A 193 -20.07 -15.96 26.71
CA LEU A 193 -20.22 -15.47 25.32
C LEU A 193 -21.40 -16.06 24.52
N SER A 194 -22.17 -17.02 25.04
CA SER A 194 -23.23 -17.70 24.27
C SER A 194 -24.60 -17.00 24.28
N VAL A 195 -24.85 -16.08 25.22
CA VAL A 195 -26.20 -15.50 25.42
C VAL A 195 -26.49 -14.31 24.49
N ILE A 196 -25.46 -13.58 24.05
CA ILE A 196 -25.63 -12.39 23.19
C ILE A 196 -25.96 -12.78 21.74
N GLY A 197 -25.48 -13.93 21.26
CA GLY A 197 -25.73 -14.40 19.90
C GLY A 197 -27.19 -14.78 19.61
N VAL A 198 -27.91 -15.30 20.61
CA VAL A 198 -29.30 -15.79 20.42
C VAL A 198 -30.31 -14.65 20.29
N LEU A 199 -30.09 -13.52 20.98
CA LEU A 199 -31.01 -12.37 20.95
C LEU A 199 -30.92 -11.56 19.64
N LEU A 200 -29.75 -11.53 18.98
CA LEU A 200 -29.62 -10.89 17.66
C LEU A 200 -30.18 -11.75 16.52
N ALA A 201 -30.16 -13.07 16.65
CA ALA A 201 -30.73 -13.97 15.64
C ALA A 201 -32.28 -13.89 15.57
N LEU A 202 -32.95 -13.71 16.71
CA LEU A 202 -34.41 -13.64 16.80
C LEU A 202 -35.00 -12.31 16.28
N SER A 203 -34.25 -11.20 16.40
CA SER A 203 -34.69 -9.90 15.89
C SER A 203 -34.62 -9.83 14.36
N VAL A 204 -33.62 -10.46 13.74
CA VAL A 204 -33.51 -10.55 12.27
C VAL A 204 -34.56 -11.50 11.68
N TYR A 205 -34.90 -12.59 12.36
CA TYR A 205 -35.91 -13.54 11.88
C TYR A 205 -37.32 -12.93 11.82
N SER A 206 -37.70 -12.12 12.82
CA SER A 206 -39.04 -11.51 12.87
C SER A 206 -39.28 -10.50 11.75
N LEU A 207 -38.27 -9.70 11.38
CA LEU A 207 -38.34 -8.73 10.28
C LEU A 207 -38.50 -9.39 8.90
N ARG A 208 -37.97 -10.61 8.72
CA ARG A 208 -38.04 -11.34 7.44
C ARG A 208 -39.39 -12.00 7.17
N SER A 209 -40.20 -12.22 8.21
CA SER A 209 -41.48 -12.95 8.10
C SER A 209 -42.68 -12.11 7.61
N GLN A 210 -42.55 -10.78 7.57
CA GLN A 210 -43.64 -9.87 7.14
C GLN A 210 -43.56 -9.43 5.67
N MET A 211 -42.48 -9.75 4.96
CA MET A 211 -42.34 -9.47 3.53
C MET A 211 -42.40 -10.80 2.78
N GLY A 212 -43.54 -11.08 2.14
CA GLY A 212 -43.64 -12.21 1.21
C GLY A 212 -42.56 -12.09 0.13
N PRO A 213 -41.95 -13.20 -0.32
CA PRO A 213 -40.94 -13.14 -1.36
C PRO A 213 -41.61 -12.73 -2.67
N ASP A 214 -41.49 -11.45 -3.03
CA ASP A 214 -41.79 -11.01 -4.39
C ASP A 214 -40.79 -11.72 -5.33
N PRO A 215 -41.25 -12.55 -6.28
CA PRO A 215 -40.35 -13.31 -7.16
C PRO A 215 -39.46 -12.40 -8.03
N VAL A 216 -39.82 -11.12 -8.17
CA VAL A 216 -39.07 -10.09 -8.91
C VAL A 216 -37.86 -9.56 -8.12
N ALA A 217 -37.88 -9.60 -6.78
CA ALA A 217 -36.78 -9.10 -5.95
C ALA A 217 -35.53 -10.01 -5.94
N SER A 218 -35.70 -11.28 -6.32
CA SER A 218 -34.61 -12.26 -6.29
C SER A 218 -33.61 -12.11 -7.44
N GLN A 219 -34.10 -11.80 -8.65
CA GLN A 219 -33.25 -11.60 -9.84
C GLN A 219 -32.46 -10.29 -9.78
N SER A 220 -33.08 -9.22 -9.28
CA SER A 220 -32.40 -7.93 -9.11
C SER A 220 -31.29 -8.00 -8.05
N ALA A 221 -31.46 -8.80 -7.00
CA ALA A 221 -30.44 -9.01 -5.98
C ALA A 221 -29.23 -9.79 -6.52
N SER A 222 -29.44 -10.82 -7.34
CA SER A 222 -28.34 -11.58 -7.96
C SER A 222 -27.56 -10.74 -8.98
N GLN A 223 -28.27 -9.97 -9.83
CA GLN A 223 -27.64 -9.07 -10.80
C GLN A 223 -26.83 -7.97 -10.11
N LEU A 224 -27.39 -7.35 -9.06
CA LEU A 224 -26.66 -6.36 -8.27
C LEU A 224 -25.39 -6.93 -7.64
N THR A 225 -25.42 -8.19 -7.20
CA THR A 225 -24.24 -8.86 -6.63
C THR A 225 -23.18 -9.13 -7.70
N ALA A 226 -23.60 -9.59 -8.89
CA ALA A 226 -22.72 -9.81 -10.03
C ALA A 226 -22.06 -8.50 -10.51
N PHE A 227 -22.87 -7.45 -10.70
CA PHE A 227 -22.43 -6.08 -10.99
C PHE A 227 -21.35 -5.61 -10.00
N ARG A 228 -21.64 -5.67 -8.69
CA ARG A 228 -20.70 -5.19 -7.66
C ARG A 228 -19.39 -5.95 -7.70
N ARG A 229 -19.43 -7.27 -7.84
CA ARG A 229 -18.21 -8.08 -7.90
C ARG A 229 -17.35 -7.68 -9.10
N ALA A 230 -17.94 -7.63 -10.29
CA ALA A 230 -17.21 -7.30 -11.52
C ALA A 230 -16.67 -5.86 -11.48
N PHE A 231 -17.45 -4.91 -10.94
CA PHE A 231 -17.03 -3.52 -10.79
C PHE A 231 -15.81 -3.38 -9.86
N GLU A 232 -15.84 -4.02 -8.69
CA GLU A 232 -14.70 -3.97 -7.75
C GLU A 232 -13.48 -4.73 -8.31
N GLN A 233 -13.68 -5.83 -9.04
CA GLN A 233 -12.59 -6.54 -9.74
C GLN A 233 -11.93 -5.66 -10.80
N GLY A 234 -12.70 -4.92 -11.60
CA GLY A 234 -12.15 -3.99 -12.60
C GLY A 234 -11.24 -2.94 -11.98
N ILE A 235 -11.64 -2.37 -10.83
CA ILE A 235 -10.81 -1.41 -10.08
C ILE A 235 -9.53 -2.07 -9.54
N VAL A 236 -9.62 -3.30 -9.03
CA VAL A 236 -8.44 -4.02 -8.52
C VAL A 236 -7.45 -4.34 -9.64
N TYR A 237 -7.92 -4.81 -10.80
CA TYR A 237 -7.07 -5.10 -11.95
C TYR A 237 -6.46 -3.83 -12.54
N GLU A 238 -7.23 -2.74 -12.64
CA GLU A 238 -6.72 -1.44 -13.08
C GLU A 238 -5.56 -0.97 -12.20
N LYS A 239 -5.72 -1.01 -10.87
CA LYS A 239 -4.66 -0.64 -9.92
C LYS A 239 -3.42 -1.51 -9.99
N LYS A 240 -3.54 -2.75 -10.47
CA LYS A 240 -2.43 -3.68 -10.68
C LYS A 240 -1.76 -3.51 -12.06
N GLY A 241 -2.27 -2.62 -12.92
CA GLY A 241 -1.81 -2.50 -14.30
C GLY A 241 -2.21 -3.69 -15.20
N ALA A 242 -3.11 -4.56 -14.72
CA ALA A 242 -3.63 -5.71 -15.46
C ALA A 242 -4.78 -5.25 -16.39
N TYR A 243 -4.41 -4.51 -17.43
CA TYR A 243 -5.38 -3.78 -18.25
C TYR A 243 -6.39 -4.68 -19.00
N PRO A 244 -6.01 -5.83 -19.60
CA PRO A 244 -6.98 -6.73 -20.25
C PRO A 244 -8.05 -7.25 -19.29
N GLU A 245 -7.65 -7.65 -18.08
CA GLU A 245 -8.56 -8.16 -17.04
C GLU A 245 -9.45 -7.06 -16.47
N ALA A 246 -8.94 -5.82 -16.40
CA ALA A 246 -9.73 -4.66 -16.03
C ALA A 246 -10.83 -4.37 -17.07
N VAL A 247 -10.51 -4.41 -18.37
CA VAL A 247 -11.49 -4.29 -19.46
C VAL A 247 -12.59 -5.34 -19.32
N GLU A 248 -12.23 -6.62 -19.24
CA GLU A 248 -13.22 -7.72 -19.14
C GLU A 248 -14.13 -7.57 -17.91
N SER A 249 -13.56 -7.14 -16.78
CA SER A 249 -14.31 -6.92 -15.55
C SER A 249 -15.27 -5.73 -15.66
N PHE A 250 -14.85 -4.62 -16.26
CA PHE A 250 -15.73 -3.47 -16.48
C PHE A 250 -16.83 -3.75 -17.50
N GLU A 251 -16.54 -4.47 -18.59
CA GLU A 251 -17.56 -4.93 -19.55
C GLU A 251 -18.59 -5.83 -18.86
N THR A 252 -18.12 -6.74 -18.01
CA THR A 252 -19.00 -7.61 -17.21
C THR A 252 -19.83 -6.79 -16.24
N ALA A 253 -19.25 -5.79 -15.56
CA ALA A 253 -19.98 -4.90 -14.69
C ALA A 253 -21.11 -4.19 -15.45
N VAL A 254 -20.81 -3.57 -16.59
CA VAL A 254 -21.80 -2.86 -17.40
C VAL A 254 -22.90 -3.80 -17.90
N ARG A 255 -22.56 -5.03 -18.29
CA ARG A 255 -23.53 -6.06 -18.74
C ARG A 255 -24.47 -6.52 -17.62
N GLU A 256 -23.96 -6.67 -16.41
CA GLU A 256 -24.72 -7.12 -15.24
C GLU A 256 -25.41 -5.97 -14.48
N ALA A 257 -25.21 -4.72 -14.91
CA ALA A 257 -25.77 -3.54 -14.27
C ALA A 257 -27.31 -3.55 -14.35
N PRO A 258 -28.04 -3.61 -13.22
CA PRO A 258 -29.48 -3.49 -13.25
C PRO A 258 -29.87 -2.05 -13.63
N ALA A 259 -30.97 -1.93 -14.38
CA ALA A 259 -31.49 -0.63 -14.81
C ALA A 259 -31.88 0.22 -13.59
N SER A 260 -31.03 1.19 -13.26
CA SER A 260 -31.15 2.01 -12.06
C SER A 260 -30.35 3.28 -12.24
N GLU A 261 -31.00 4.43 -12.09
CA GLU A 261 -30.37 5.76 -12.15
C GLU A 261 -29.16 5.86 -11.21
N THR A 262 -29.24 5.30 -10.00
CA THR A 262 -28.12 5.28 -9.04
C THR A 262 -26.89 4.52 -9.56
N ILE A 263 -27.08 3.46 -10.35
CA ILE A 263 -25.97 2.65 -10.88
C ILE A 263 -25.40 3.31 -12.12
N ASP A 264 -26.26 3.84 -12.98
CA ASP A 264 -25.84 4.63 -14.14
C ASP A 264 -25.01 5.84 -13.67
N ALA A 265 -25.47 6.59 -12.65
CA ALA A 265 -24.71 7.70 -12.06
C ALA A 265 -23.36 7.28 -11.47
N ARG A 266 -23.28 6.08 -10.86
CA ARG A 266 -22.01 5.55 -10.33
C ARG A 266 -21.04 5.19 -11.45
N LEU A 267 -21.52 4.55 -12.52
CA LEU A 267 -20.74 4.22 -13.69
C LEU A 267 -20.23 5.48 -14.38
N ASP A 268 -21.11 6.46 -14.60
CA ASP A 268 -20.78 7.76 -15.21
C ASP A 268 -19.74 8.52 -14.40
N SER A 269 -19.87 8.53 -13.07
CA SER A 269 -18.90 9.21 -12.20
C SER A 269 -17.51 8.59 -12.31
N LEU A 270 -17.39 7.25 -12.36
CA LEU A 270 -16.09 6.60 -12.55
C LEU A 270 -15.57 6.80 -13.98
N ALA A 271 -16.44 6.73 -14.99
CA ALA A 271 -16.08 7.00 -16.38
C ALA A 271 -15.50 8.41 -16.54
N GLN A 272 -16.14 9.42 -15.94
CA GLN A 272 -15.67 10.81 -15.96
C GLN A 272 -14.32 10.96 -15.24
N ALA A 273 -14.11 10.27 -14.12
CA ALA A 273 -12.84 10.28 -13.42
C ALA A 273 -11.72 9.70 -14.29
N TYR A 274 -11.94 8.54 -14.93
CA TYR A 274 -10.97 7.94 -15.84
C TYR A 274 -10.72 8.78 -17.09
N ALA A 275 -11.75 9.39 -17.69
CA ALA A 275 -11.58 10.29 -18.83
C ALA A 275 -10.76 11.53 -18.44
N THR A 276 -10.99 12.10 -17.25
CA THR A 276 -10.25 13.26 -16.75
C THR A 276 -8.78 12.89 -16.49
N TYR A 277 -8.54 11.73 -15.88
CA TYR A 277 -7.20 11.21 -15.66
C TYR A 277 -6.48 10.95 -17.00
N ALA A 278 -7.15 10.26 -17.93
CA ALA A 278 -6.64 10.01 -19.28
C ALA A 278 -6.26 11.31 -20.00
N GLN A 279 -7.11 12.35 -19.92
CA GLN A 279 -6.82 13.65 -20.53
C GLN A 279 -5.62 14.34 -19.88
N ALA A 280 -5.51 14.31 -18.57
CA ALA A 280 -4.38 14.88 -17.85
C ALA A 280 -3.06 14.17 -18.22
N GLU A 281 -3.09 12.85 -18.26
CA GLU A 281 -1.97 12.01 -18.67
C GLU A 281 -1.60 12.19 -20.14
N CYS A 282 -2.58 12.22 -21.03
CA CYS A 282 -2.38 12.49 -22.45
C CYS A 282 -1.73 13.86 -22.65
N THR A 283 -2.23 14.91 -21.98
CA THR A 283 -1.65 16.26 -22.03
C THR A 283 -0.22 16.26 -21.49
N ARG A 284 0.03 15.52 -20.40
CA ARG A 284 1.36 15.36 -19.81
C ARG A 284 2.33 14.68 -20.79
N TYR A 285 1.93 13.60 -21.44
CA TYR A 285 2.78 12.88 -22.38
C TYR A 285 2.98 13.61 -23.72
N HIS A 286 1.98 14.37 -24.18
CA HIS A 286 2.13 15.29 -25.32
C HIS A 286 3.18 16.36 -25.05
N GLY A 287 3.09 17.02 -23.91
CA GLY A 287 4.10 17.99 -23.47
C GLY A 287 5.50 17.39 -23.36
N ALA A 288 5.58 16.05 -23.26
CA ALA A 288 6.82 15.31 -23.13
C ALA A 288 7.43 14.84 -24.43
N GLY A 289 6.67 14.81 -25.52
CA GLY A 289 7.04 14.07 -26.72
C GLY A 289 7.19 12.56 -26.44
N SER A 290 6.47 12.02 -25.46
CA SER A 290 6.55 10.61 -25.06
C SER A 290 5.43 9.78 -25.70
N GLU A 291 5.38 9.74 -27.04
CA GLU A 291 4.34 9.03 -27.80
C GLU A 291 4.24 7.55 -27.40
N GLN A 292 5.35 6.89 -27.06
CA GLN A 292 5.33 5.50 -26.61
C GLN A 292 4.55 5.27 -25.30
N LEU A 293 4.23 6.32 -24.54
CA LEU A 293 3.47 6.23 -23.29
C LEU A 293 1.96 6.47 -23.50
N TYR A 294 1.52 6.78 -24.72
CA TYR A 294 0.09 7.03 -25.00
C TYR A 294 -0.79 5.80 -24.77
N PHE A 295 -0.21 4.61 -24.72
CA PHE A 295 -0.96 3.41 -24.34
C PHE A 295 -1.63 3.55 -22.98
N ILE A 296 -1.01 4.24 -22.01
CA ILE A 296 -1.54 4.44 -20.66
C ILE A 296 -2.85 5.25 -20.70
N PRO A 297 -2.89 6.51 -21.16
CA PRO A 297 -4.14 7.26 -21.24
C PRO A 297 -5.15 6.58 -22.17
N ASN A 298 -4.70 5.86 -23.22
CA ASN A 298 -5.60 5.10 -24.08
C ASN A 298 -6.33 3.97 -23.33
N GLN A 299 -5.69 3.29 -22.38
CA GLN A 299 -6.39 2.33 -21.51
C GLN A 299 -7.46 3.03 -20.67
N TYR A 300 -7.14 4.18 -20.09
CA TYR A 300 -8.09 4.93 -19.26
C TYR A 300 -9.26 5.51 -20.05
N TYR A 301 -9.04 5.99 -21.28
CA TYR A 301 -10.14 6.34 -22.18
C TYR A 301 -10.99 5.13 -22.55
N HIS A 302 -10.39 3.95 -22.72
CA HIS A 302 -11.13 2.72 -22.98
C HIS A 302 -12.03 2.34 -21.80
N TYR A 303 -11.54 2.41 -20.56
CA TYR A 303 -12.37 2.19 -19.37
C TYR A 303 -13.53 3.18 -19.29
N ALA A 304 -13.26 4.46 -19.56
CA ALA A 304 -14.29 5.49 -19.58
C ALA A 304 -15.37 5.22 -20.63
N ALA A 305 -14.98 4.78 -21.83
CA ALA A 305 -15.90 4.40 -22.91
C ALA A 305 -16.80 3.23 -22.50
N ILE A 306 -16.23 2.17 -21.93
CA ILE A 306 -16.97 1.00 -21.44
C ILE A 306 -17.99 1.41 -20.37
N LEU A 307 -17.53 2.11 -19.33
CA LEU A 307 -18.35 2.47 -18.16
C LEU A 307 -19.48 3.43 -18.52
N SER A 308 -19.24 4.38 -19.42
CA SER A 308 -20.28 5.32 -19.91
C SER A 308 -21.20 4.71 -20.98
N ARG A 309 -20.98 3.45 -21.36
CA ARG A 309 -21.65 2.77 -22.49
C ARG A 309 -21.54 3.55 -23.80
N ASN A 310 -20.49 4.36 -23.94
CA ASN A 310 -20.21 5.13 -25.14
C ASN A 310 -19.23 4.34 -26.02
N HIS A 311 -19.65 4.02 -27.25
CA HIS A 311 -18.80 3.31 -28.21
C HIS A 311 -17.69 4.17 -28.82
N THR A 312 -17.68 5.48 -28.53
CA THR A 312 -16.64 6.39 -28.99
C THR A 312 -15.44 6.27 -28.07
N ILE A 313 -14.40 5.56 -28.51
CA ILE A 313 -13.13 5.48 -27.80
C ILE A 313 -12.31 6.71 -28.18
N HIS A 314 -12.06 7.56 -27.20
CA HIS A 314 -11.07 8.62 -27.35
C HIS A 314 -9.66 8.01 -27.29
N THR A 315 -8.76 8.51 -28.12
CA THR A 315 -7.35 8.14 -28.08
C THR A 315 -6.52 9.40 -27.94
N CYS A 316 -5.46 9.29 -27.15
CA CYS A 316 -4.34 10.22 -27.16
C CYS A 316 -3.59 10.02 -28.49
N GLU A 317 -3.69 11.03 -29.36
CA GLU A 317 -3.01 11.13 -30.66
C GLU A 317 -2.02 12.29 -30.65
#